data_AF-A0A6C0ESE3-F1
#
_entry.id   AF-A0A6C0ESE3-F1
#
_cell.length_a   1.000
_cell.length_b   1.000
_cell.length_c   1.000
_cell.angle_alpha   90.00
_cell.angle_beta   90.00
_cell.angle_gamma   90.00
#
_symmetry.space_group_name_H-M   'P 1'
#
loop_
_entity.id
_entity.type
_entity.pdbx_description
1 polymer ?
#
loop_
_entity_poly.entity_id
_entity_poly.type
_entity_poly.pdbx_seq_one_letter_code
_entity_poly.pdbx_strand_id
1 'polypeptide(L)'
;MKIYNENIIKSFLFILLIIIVYFLYNKHLKFDTFENVSIDKNIGNSFSVYYYKYVMSILKKTDFSYENDSLFIILFPKFIKFNEEIYNKLQEINIKNNYENYEDVAFWSVKTQEIQNIHNVMKPYMNKIFNDVFEKNNLQKNIVYPIIHFRCADTPFVKHPNYSLQKYTYFKKALIKLKETLSFDKIIILSCTSHLSNKKNMASCDKYSELLKKELIDYNPEIQCGTNVDDFISMFYAPAVISTLSSFSFMSGFFGNGLYIQPNFIDNDKECDDCDSEYKGYSIRHSSVEDYHNIDEVYKLLL
;
A
#
# COMPACT_ATOMS: atom_id res chain seq x y z
N MET A 1 9.99 10.48 -63.78
CA MET A 1 9.17 11.05 -62.69
C MET A 1 8.22 9.96 -62.21
N LYS A 2 8.49 9.31 -61.07
CA LYS A 2 7.62 8.23 -60.55
C LYS A 2 6.37 8.89 -59.97
N ILE A 3 5.26 8.83 -60.71
CA ILE A 3 3.95 9.17 -60.18
C ILE A 3 3.61 8.08 -59.18
N TYR A 4 3.92 8.30 -57.90
CA TYR A 4 3.38 7.46 -56.84
C TYR A 4 1.86 7.62 -56.90
N ASN A 5 1.18 6.49 -57.12
CA ASN A 5 -0.26 6.44 -57.25
C ASN A 5 -0.87 6.94 -55.93
N GLU A 6 -1.47 8.14 -55.93
CA GLU A 6 -2.03 8.77 -54.72
C GLU A 6 -2.98 7.84 -53.96
N ASN A 7 -3.63 6.93 -54.67
CA ASN A 7 -4.50 5.91 -54.09
C ASN A 7 -3.74 4.93 -53.18
N ILE A 8 -2.51 4.56 -53.52
CA ILE A 8 -1.67 3.68 -52.70
C ILE A 8 -1.29 4.39 -51.39
N ILE A 9 -0.95 5.68 -51.46
CA ILE A 9 -0.61 6.48 -50.27
C ILE A 9 -1.84 6.63 -49.36
N LYS A 10 -3.00 6.94 -49.92
CA LYS A 10 -4.26 7.05 -49.16
C LYS A 10 -4.65 5.73 -48.51
N SER A 11 -4.53 4.61 -49.22
CA SER A 11 -4.79 3.27 -48.65
C SER A 11 -3.81 2.92 -47.53
N PHE A 12 -2.52 3.23 -47.69
CA PHE A 12 -1.52 3.00 -46.65
C PHE A 12 -1.80 3.83 -45.38
N LEU A 13 -2.11 5.13 -45.54
CA LEU A 13 -2.45 6.00 -44.41
C LEU A 13 -3.73 5.55 -43.70
N PHE A 14 -4.73 5.06 -44.43
CA PHE A 14 -5.96 4.54 -43.86
C PHE A 14 -5.72 3.26 -43.05
N ILE A 15 -4.90 2.33 -43.56
CA ILE A 15 -4.51 1.12 -42.82
C ILE A 15 -3.73 1.49 -41.55
N LEU A 16 -2.79 2.44 -41.65
CA LEU A 16 -2.03 2.93 -40.50
C LEU A 16 -2.96 3.55 -39.44
N LEU A 17 -3.97 4.32 -39.84
CA LEU A 17 -4.97 4.88 -38.94
C LEU A 17 -5.78 3.78 -38.24
N ILE A 18 -6.23 2.75 -38.97
CA ILE A 18 -6.95 1.61 -38.36
C ILE A 18 -6.08 0.89 -37.33
N ILE A 19 -4.80 0.67 -37.65
CA ILE A 19 -3.85 0.05 -36.72
C ILE A 19 -3.69 0.92 -35.47
N ILE A 20 -3.49 2.23 -35.63
CA ILE A 20 -3.38 3.17 -34.49
C ILE A 20 -4.65 3.15 -33.64
N VAL A 21 -5.83 3.25 -34.26
CA VAL A 21 -7.13 3.21 -33.55
C VAL A 21 -7.33 1.88 -32.84
N TYR A 22 -6.97 0.75 -33.46
CA TYR A 22 -7.04 -0.58 -32.84
C TYR A 22 -6.11 -0.70 -31.62
N PHE A 23 -4.88 -0.20 -31.72
CA PHE A 23 -3.94 -0.17 -30.59
C PHE A 23 -4.43 0.76 -29.47
N LEU A 24 -4.97 1.93 -29.80
CA LEU A 24 -5.54 2.87 -28.83
C LEU A 24 -6.77 2.26 -28.15
N TYR A 25 -7.67 1.62 -28.90
CA TYR A 25 -8.89 0.98 -28.39
C TYR A 25 -8.56 -0.21 -27.48
N ASN A 26 -7.63 -1.08 -27.87
CA ASN A 26 -7.20 -2.20 -27.02
C ASN A 26 -6.41 -1.75 -25.78
N LYS A 27 -5.68 -0.63 -25.88
CA LYS A 27 -5.07 -0.02 -24.71
C LYS A 27 -6.16 0.49 -23.76
N HIS A 28 -7.17 1.20 -24.26
CA HIS A 28 -8.28 1.71 -23.45
C HIS A 28 -9.10 0.60 -22.78
N LEU A 29 -9.43 -0.47 -23.52
CA LEU A 29 -10.17 -1.62 -22.99
C LEU A 29 -9.49 -2.28 -21.78
N LYS A 30 -8.15 -2.34 -21.76
CA LYS A 30 -7.41 -2.86 -20.60
C LYS A 30 -7.50 -1.95 -19.38
N PHE A 31 -7.64 -0.64 -19.56
CA PHE A 31 -7.78 0.32 -18.46
C PHE A 31 -9.24 0.39 -17.96
N ASP A 32 -10.22 0.39 -18.86
CA ASP A 32 -11.65 0.38 -18.50
C ASP A 32 -12.05 -0.90 -17.75
N THR A 33 -11.36 -2.03 -17.99
CA THR A 33 -11.55 -3.25 -17.21
C THR A 33 -11.09 -3.14 -15.76
N PHE A 34 -10.21 -2.19 -15.41
CA PHE A 34 -9.86 -1.95 -14.01
C PHE A 34 -10.83 -0.93 -13.37
N GLU A 35 -11.29 0.08 -14.09
CA GLU A 35 -12.21 1.08 -13.50
C GLU A 35 -13.62 0.54 -13.21
N ASN A 36 -14.11 -0.46 -13.96
CA ASN A 36 -15.51 -0.93 -13.86
C ASN A 36 -15.72 -2.36 -13.33
N VAL A 37 -14.66 -3.15 -13.13
CA VAL A 37 -14.78 -4.45 -12.45
C VAL A 37 -14.59 -4.21 -10.98
N SER A 38 -15.32 -4.92 -10.11
CA SER A 38 -15.10 -4.83 -8.66
C SER A 38 -13.69 -5.32 -8.34
N ILE A 39 -12.72 -4.41 -8.41
CA ILE A 39 -11.32 -4.66 -8.09
C ILE A 39 -11.32 -5.24 -6.67
N ASP A 40 -10.54 -6.31 -6.53
CA ASP A 40 -10.32 -7.03 -5.29
C ASP A 40 -10.26 -6.05 -4.09
N LYS A 41 -11.23 -6.16 -3.19
CA LYS A 41 -11.27 -5.34 -1.98
C LYS A 41 -10.04 -5.60 -1.10
N ASN A 42 -9.33 -6.71 -1.32
CA ASN A 42 -8.29 -7.19 -0.41
C ASN A 42 -6.89 -7.17 -1.03
N ILE A 43 -6.56 -6.23 -1.92
CA ILE A 43 -5.23 -6.12 -2.57
C ILE A 43 -4.07 -6.30 -1.58
N GLY A 44 -4.13 -5.62 -0.42
CA GLY A 44 -3.09 -5.73 0.61
C GLY A 44 -2.91 -7.14 1.15
N ASN A 45 -4.02 -7.85 1.42
CA ASN A 45 -3.99 -9.23 1.91
C ASN A 45 -3.49 -10.19 0.83
N SER A 46 -3.95 -10.01 -0.40
CA SER A 46 -3.54 -10.83 -1.55
C SER A 46 -2.03 -10.70 -1.79
N PHE A 47 -1.46 -9.48 -1.70
CA PHE A 47 -0.01 -9.29 -1.75
C PHE A 47 0.71 -9.83 -0.52
N SER A 48 0.12 -9.78 0.67
CA SER A 48 0.73 -10.41 1.85
C SER A 48 0.95 -11.91 1.65
N VAL A 49 -0.05 -12.61 1.11
CA VAL A 49 0.07 -14.04 0.83
C VAL A 49 1.09 -14.31 -0.29
N TYR A 50 1.07 -13.51 -1.36
CA TYR A 50 2.06 -13.59 -2.44
C TYR A 50 3.49 -13.44 -1.89
N TYR A 51 3.70 -12.39 -1.10
CA TYR A 51 5.00 -12.07 -0.49
C TYR A 51 5.45 -13.16 0.47
N TYR A 52 4.58 -13.61 1.38
CA TYR A 52 4.87 -14.71 2.30
C TYR A 52 5.34 -15.96 1.55
N LYS A 53 4.60 -16.39 0.53
CA LYS A 53 4.98 -17.57 -0.27
C LYS A 53 6.31 -17.38 -1.00
N TYR A 54 6.62 -16.16 -1.43
CA TYR A 54 7.93 -15.88 -2.04
C TYR A 54 9.07 -15.97 -1.03
N VAL A 55 8.90 -15.45 0.18
CA VAL A 55 9.89 -15.63 1.24
C VAL A 55 10.07 -17.12 1.57
N MET A 56 8.96 -17.86 1.70
CA MET A 56 9.01 -19.29 2.01
C MET A 56 9.72 -20.10 0.92
N SER A 57 9.52 -19.79 -0.36
CA SER A 57 10.23 -20.49 -1.44
C SER A 57 11.74 -20.25 -1.38
N ILE A 58 12.17 -19.02 -1.05
CA ILE A 58 13.60 -18.73 -0.86
C ILE A 58 14.17 -19.51 0.32
N LEU A 59 13.50 -19.51 1.48
CA LEU A 59 13.96 -20.24 2.67
C LEU A 59 14.01 -21.76 2.43
N LYS A 60 13.11 -22.30 1.59
CA LYS A 60 13.07 -23.71 1.19
C LYS A 60 14.01 -24.06 0.03
N LYS A 61 14.72 -23.07 -0.53
CA LYS A 61 15.58 -23.21 -1.71
C LYS A 61 14.84 -23.79 -2.93
N THR A 62 13.59 -23.40 -3.11
CA THR A 62 12.77 -23.82 -4.25
C THR A 62 12.43 -22.63 -5.13
N ASP A 63 12.09 -22.91 -6.38
CA ASP A 63 11.47 -21.90 -7.22
C ASP A 63 10.13 -21.47 -6.61
N PHE A 64 9.80 -20.19 -6.76
CA PHE A 64 8.52 -19.65 -6.39
C PHE A 64 7.47 -20.04 -7.43
N SER A 65 6.31 -20.49 -6.96
CA SER A 65 5.12 -20.71 -7.77
C SER A 65 3.90 -20.18 -7.04
N TYR A 66 3.07 -19.40 -7.74
CA TYR A 66 1.87 -18.82 -7.18
C TYR A 66 0.75 -18.72 -8.19
N GLU A 67 -0.41 -19.25 -7.81
CA GLU A 67 -1.67 -19.12 -8.54
C GLU A 67 -2.66 -18.35 -7.68
N ASN A 68 -3.27 -17.32 -8.28
CA ASN A 68 -4.32 -16.51 -7.69
C ASN A 68 -5.15 -15.87 -8.81
N ASP A 69 -6.46 -15.83 -8.63
CA ASP A 69 -7.42 -15.28 -9.57
C ASP A 69 -7.76 -13.80 -9.30
N SER A 70 -7.12 -13.18 -8.29
CA SER A 70 -7.25 -11.76 -7.99
C SER A 70 -6.77 -10.91 -9.17
N LEU A 71 -7.66 -10.07 -9.69
CA LEU A 71 -7.46 -9.29 -10.92
C LEU A 71 -6.22 -8.41 -10.94
N PHE A 72 -5.77 -7.92 -9.79
CA PHE A 72 -4.53 -7.14 -9.74
C PHE A 72 -3.29 -8.03 -9.59
N ILE A 73 -3.41 -9.12 -8.82
CA ILE A 73 -2.31 -10.05 -8.58
C ILE A 73 -1.96 -10.88 -9.83
N ILE A 74 -2.91 -11.13 -10.74
CA ILE A 74 -2.62 -11.83 -12.01
C ILE A 74 -1.59 -11.10 -12.89
N LEU A 75 -1.32 -9.80 -12.64
CA LEU A 75 -0.28 -9.05 -13.34
C LEU A 75 1.13 -9.42 -12.88
N PHE A 76 1.26 -10.06 -11.73
CA PHE A 76 2.53 -10.39 -11.08
C PHE A 76 3.09 -11.73 -11.56
N PRO A 77 4.42 -11.94 -11.48
CA PRO A 77 5.04 -13.19 -11.88
C PRO A 77 4.45 -14.38 -11.11
N LYS A 78 3.92 -15.36 -11.84
CA LYS A 78 3.48 -16.64 -11.24
C LYS A 78 4.64 -17.56 -10.89
N PHE A 79 5.80 -17.32 -11.51
CA PHE A 79 7.01 -18.10 -11.32
C PHE A 79 8.21 -17.17 -11.17
N ILE A 80 9.05 -17.42 -10.15
CA ILE A 80 10.34 -16.75 -9.96
C ILE A 80 11.36 -17.83 -9.62
N LYS A 81 12.44 -17.91 -10.40
CA LYS A 81 13.52 -18.86 -10.13
C LYS A 81 14.15 -18.56 -8.77
N PHE A 82 14.52 -19.61 -8.04
CA PHE A 82 15.27 -19.50 -6.79
C PHE A 82 16.49 -18.57 -6.96
N ASN A 83 16.68 -17.70 -5.97
CA ASN A 83 17.79 -16.75 -5.93
C ASN A 83 18.66 -17.00 -4.69
N GLU A 84 19.85 -17.55 -4.93
CA GLU A 84 20.83 -17.88 -3.89
C GLU A 84 21.35 -16.66 -3.13
N GLU A 85 21.43 -15.49 -3.78
CA GLU A 85 21.85 -14.25 -3.13
C GLU A 85 20.86 -13.83 -2.04
N ILE A 86 19.55 -13.90 -2.31
CA ILE A 86 18.51 -13.59 -1.32
C ILE A 86 18.60 -14.56 -0.15
N TYR A 87 18.75 -15.86 -0.45
CA TYR A 87 18.89 -16.87 0.58
C TYR A 87 20.09 -16.57 1.50
N ASN A 88 21.25 -16.26 0.93
CA ASN A 88 22.46 -15.97 1.72
C ASN A 88 22.26 -14.75 2.63
N LYS A 89 21.66 -13.67 2.13
CA LYS A 89 21.32 -12.49 2.95
C LYS A 89 20.34 -12.82 4.09
N LEU A 90 19.38 -13.70 3.85
CA LEU A 90 18.46 -14.19 4.89
C LEU A 90 19.18 -15.06 5.92
N GLN A 91 20.19 -15.84 5.53
CA GLN A 91 20.99 -16.63 6.49
C GLN A 91 21.89 -15.74 7.37
N GLU A 92 22.44 -14.65 6.82
CA GLU A 92 23.29 -13.71 7.58
C GLU A 92 22.57 -13.05 8.77
N ILE A 93 21.25 -12.88 8.67
CA ILE A 93 20.42 -12.35 9.76
C ILE A 93 19.90 -13.42 10.73
N ASN A 94 20.47 -14.63 10.70
CA ASN A 94 20.20 -15.75 11.61
C ASN A 94 18.71 -16.14 11.73
N ILE A 95 18.02 -16.14 10.59
CA ILE A 95 16.62 -16.55 10.51
C ILE A 95 16.45 -18.00 10.97
N LYS A 96 15.51 -18.23 11.89
CA LYS A 96 15.06 -19.57 12.27
C LYS A 96 14.06 -20.05 11.21
N ASN A 97 14.31 -21.21 10.60
CA ASN A 97 13.47 -21.79 9.52
C ASN A 97 12.06 -22.26 9.96
N ASN A 98 11.39 -21.60 10.89
CA ASN A 98 10.11 -22.04 11.45
C ASN A 98 8.99 -21.00 11.29
N TYR A 99 8.72 -20.60 10.05
CA TYR A 99 7.60 -19.71 9.73
C TYR A 99 6.38 -20.41 9.16
N GLU A 100 6.38 -21.74 9.10
CA GLU A 100 5.25 -22.51 8.55
C GLU A 100 3.95 -22.33 9.35
N ASN A 101 4.04 -21.78 10.57
CA ASN A 101 2.91 -21.48 11.45
C ASN A 101 2.49 -20.00 11.46
N TYR A 102 3.12 -19.13 10.67
CA TYR A 102 2.66 -17.74 10.57
C TYR A 102 1.38 -17.68 9.73
N GLU A 103 0.41 -16.87 10.15
CA GLU A 103 -0.76 -16.57 9.34
C GLU A 103 -0.31 -15.81 8.08
N ASP A 104 -0.34 -16.46 6.91
CA ASP A 104 0.13 -15.92 5.62
C ASP A 104 -0.38 -14.49 5.33
N VAL A 105 -1.63 -14.21 5.72
CA VAL A 105 -2.31 -12.93 5.51
C VAL A 105 -1.80 -11.82 6.43
N ALA A 106 -1.19 -12.17 7.56
CA ALA A 106 -0.64 -11.25 8.55
C ALA A 106 0.88 -11.13 8.50
N PHE A 107 1.55 -11.74 7.52
CA PHE A 107 3.02 -11.72 7.40
C PHE A 107 3.59 -10.30 7.21
N TRP A 108 2.78 -9.34 6.77
CA TRP A 108 3.13 -7.91 6.73
C TRP A 108 3.32 -7.26 8.12
N SER A 109 2.83 -7.89 9.19
CA SER A 109 2.88 -7.33 10.54
C SER A 109 4.27 -7.49 11.16
N VAL A 110 4.88 -6.37 11.54
CA VAL A 110 6.20 -6.33 12.16
C VAL A 110 6.08 -6.63 13.65
N LYS A 111 5.95 -7.92 13.99
CA LYS A 111 5.78 -8.38 15.39
C LYS A 111 7.10 -8.64 16.11
N THR A 112 8.17 -8.90 15.37
CA THR A 112 9.50 -9.22 15.92
C THR A 112 10.60 -8.57 15.09
N GLN A 113 11.77 -8.37 15.70
CA GLN A 113 12.97 -7.89 14.99
C GLN A 113 13.37 -8.83 13.85
N GLU A 114 13.16 -10.13 14.02
CA GLU A 114 13.45 -11.15 12.99
C GLU A 114 12.60 -10.94 11.73
N ILE A 115 11.29 -10.73 11.90
CA ILE A 115 10.36 -10.43 10.79
C ILE A 115 10.71 -9.08 10.15
N GLN A 116 11.05 -8.07 10.94
CA GLN A 116 11.53 -6.79 10.42
C GLN A 116 12.78 -6.96 9.54
N ASN A 117 13.74 -7.77 9.98
CA ASN A 117 14.96 -8.04 9.23
C ASN A 117 14.66 -8.77 7.91
N ILE A 118 13.72 -9.74 7.91
CA ILE A 118 13.23 -10.38 6.68
C ILE A 118 12.69 -9.33 5.71
N HIS A 119 11.81 -8.44 6.17
CA HIS A 119 11.23 -7.41 5.32
C HIS A 119 12.30 -6.49 4.73
N ASN A 120 13.29 -6.09 5.54
CA ASN A 120 14.39 -5.25 5.09
C ASN A 120 15.23 -5.93 4.00
N VAL A 121 15.57 -7.22 4.16
CA VAL A 121 16.29 -7.99 3.13
C VAL A 121 15.46 -8.10 1.85
N MET A 122 14.16 -8.35 1.98
CA MET A 122 13.27 -8.55 0.84
C MET A 122 12.85 -7.25 0.14
N LYS A 123 12.97 -6.10 0.80
CA LYS A 123 12.51 -4.81 0.30
C LYS A 123 12.95 -4.49 -1.13
N PRO A 124 14.25 -4.53 -1.48
CA PRO A 124 14.70 -4.21 -2.85
C PRO A 124 14.15 -5.19 -3.90
N TYR A 125 13.97 -6.47 -3.54
CA TYR A 125 13.46 -7.48 -4.48
C TYR A 125 11.96 -7.32 -4.73
N MET A 126 11.17 -7.07 -3.68
CA MET A 126 9.74 -6.80 -3.80
C MET A 126 9.47 -5.47 -4.51
N ASN A 127 10.22 -4.43 -4.19
CA ASN A 127 10.16 -3.15 -4.90
C ASN A 127 10.39 -3.35 -6.40
N LYS A 128 11.44 -4.09 -6.78
CA LYS A 128 11.73 -4.38 -8.18
C LYS A 128 10.58 -5.11 -8.88
N ILE A 129 10.03 -6.16 -8.27
CA ILE A 129 8.90 -6.90 -8.84
C ILE A 129 7.70 -5.95 -9.08
N PHE A 130 7.39 -5.11 -8.10
CA PHE A 130 6.29 -4.15 -8.19
C PHE A 130 6.54 -3.13 -9.30
N ASN A 131 7.72 -2.51 -9.31
CA ASN A 131 8.07 -1.50 -10.30
C ASN A 131 8.10 -2.07 -11.73
N ASP A 132 8.71 -3.24 -11.95
CA ASP A 132 8.75 -3.89 -13.27
C ASP A 132 7.33 -4.20 -13.80
N VAL A 133 6.41 -4.63 -12.91
CA VAL A 133 5.00 -4.87 -13.26
C VAL A 133 4.29 -3.56 -13.58
N PHE A 134 4.48 -2.51 -12.77
CA PHE A 134 3.83 -1.22 -13.01
C PHE A 134 4.33 -0.55 -14.28
N GLU A 135 5.64 -0.60 -14.55
CA GLU A 135 6.24 -0.14 -15.81
C GLU A 135 5.67 -0.86 -17.02
N LYS A 136 5.68 -2.20 -16.99
CA LYS A 136 5.17 -3.03 -18.10
C LYS A 136 3.70 -2.74 -18.42
N ASN A 137 2.91 -2.36 -17.42
CA ASN A 137 1.49 -2.08 -17.58
C ASN A 137 1.17 -0.57 -17.72
N ASN A 138 2.18 0.31 -17.81
CA ASN A 138 2.01 1.77 -17.85
C ASN A 138 1.20 2.33 -16.66
N LEU A 139 1.46 1.77 -15.47
CA LEU A 139 0.83 2.15 -14.21
C LEU A 139 1.70 3.09 -13.38
N GLN A 140 2.81 3.59 -13.93
CA GLN A 140 3.68 4.51 -13.20
C GLN A 140 2.98 5.83 -12.89
N LYS A 141 3.31 6.41 -11.73
CA LYS A 141 2.83 7.74 -11.33
C LYS A 141 3.96 8.64 -10.92
N ASN A 142 3.80 9.92 -11.22
CA ASN A 142 4.66 10.97 -10.68
C ASN A 142 4.00 11.55 -9.41
N ILE A 143 4.34 10.99 -8.26
CA ILE A 143 3.88 11.49 -6.95
C ILE A 143 5.03 12.24 -6.30
N VAL A 144 4.84 13.52 -6.03
CA VAL A 144 5.86 14.40 -5.44
C VAL A 144 5.58 14.80 -4.00
N TYR A 145 4.46 14.34 -3.43
CA TYR A 145 4.00 14.71 -2.10
C TYR A 145 3.95 13.50 -1.17
N PRO A 146 4.29 13.65 0.12
CA PRO A 146 4.04 12.62 1.11
C PRO A 146 2.55 12.25 1.18
N ILE A 147 2.30 10.96 1.41
CA ILE A 147 0.96 10.41 1.55
C ILE A 147 0.74 9.91 2.98
N ILE A 148 -0.38 10.28 3.58
CA ILE A 148 -0.93 9.64 4.77
C ILE A 148 -2.01 8.67 4.32
N HIS A 149 -1.84 7.37 4.59
CA HIS A 149 -2.91 6.40 4.43
C HIS A 149 -3.72 6.30 5.72
N PHE A 150 -4.88 6.94 5.74
CA PHE A 150 -5.76 7.02 6.90
C PHE A 150 -6.90 6.01 6.78
N ARG A 151 -6.66 4.80 7.31
CA ARG A 151 -7.66 3.73 7.36
C ARG A 151 -8.69 4.04 8.44
N CYS A 152 -9.86 4.55 8.04
CA CYS A 152 -10.97 4.76 8.97
C CYS A 152 -12.29 4.04 8.61
N ALA A 153 -12.36 3.33 7.48
CA ALA A 153 -13.63 2.81 6.97
C ALA A 153 -14.18 1.63 7.79
N ASP A 154 -13.28 0.71 8.17
CA ASP A 154 -13.56 -0.47 8.99
C ASP A 154 -12.90 -0.38 10.37
N THR A 155 -11.68 0.15 10.42
CA THR A 155 -10.96 0.55 11.63
C THR A 155 -11.47 1.92 12.07
N PRO A 156 -11.82 2.17 13.33
CA PRO A 156 -11.70 1.29 14.49
C PRO A 156 -13.01 0.57 14.87
N PHE A 157 -14.03 0.63 14.02
CA PHE A 157 -15.36 0.10 14.30
C PHE A 157 -15.35 -1.43 14.48
N VAL A 158 -14.48 -2.11 13.74
CA VAL A 158 -14.10 -3.50 14.02
C VAL A 158 -13.06 -3.46 15.15
N LYS A 159 -13.47 -3.80 16.38
CA LYS A 159 -12.62 -3.78 17.59
C LYS A 159 -11.60 -4.93 17.63
N HIS A 160 -10.84 -5.13 16.56
CA HIS A 160 -9.70 -6.05 16.53
C HIS A 160 -8.49 -5.39 17.19
N PRO A 161 -7.67 -6.08 18.01
CA PRO A 161 -6.51 -5.47 18.70
C PRO A 161 -5.56 -4.65 17.80
N ASN A 162 -5.49 -5.03 16.53
CA ASN A 162 -4.62 -4.40 15.52
C ASN A 162 -5.24 -3.15 14.85
N TYR A 163 -6.51 -2.81 15.14
CA TYR A 163 -7.30 -1.80 14.43
C TYR A 163 -7.51 -0.55 15.28
N SER A 164 -6.43 0.13 15.63
CA SER A 164 -6.47 1.36 16.41
C SER A 164 -6.39 2.61 15.53
N LEU A 165 -7.11 3.67 15.92
CA LEU A 165 -6.82 5.00 15.40
C LEU A 165 -5.53 5.53 16.02
N GLN A 166 -4.84 6.37 15.26
CA GLN A 166 -3.61 7.02 15.67
C GLN A 166 -3.88 8.46 16.10
N LYS A 167 -3.25 8.90 17.19
CA LYS A 167 -3.30 10.28 17.66
C LYS A 167 -2.77 11.24 16.61
N TYR A 168 -3.27 12.47 16.56
CA TYR A 168 -2.82 13.50 15.62
C TYR A 168 -1.34 13.88 15.81
N THR A 169 -0.85 13.77 17.04
CA THR A 169 0.57 13.97 17.37
C THR A 169 1.50 12.98 16.68
N TYR A 170 1.04 11.77 16.32
CA TYR A 170 1.80 10.82 15.51
C TYR A 170 2.09 11.39 14.12
N PHE A 171 1.04 11.82 13.41
CA PHE A 171 1.18 12.37 12.07
C PHE A 171 2.01 13.65 12.08
N LYS A 172 1.80 14.54 13.06
CA LYS A 172 2.61 15.77 13.21
C LYS A 172 4.09 15.45 13.39
N LYS A 173 4.43 14.51 14.28
CA LYS A 173 5.83 14.10 14.53
C LYS A 173 6.47 13.47 13.29
N ALA A 174 5.74 12.58 12.62
CA ALA A 174 6.20 11.96 11.37
C ALA A 174 6.48 13.02 10.29
N LEU A 175 5.58 14.00 10.11
CA LEU A 175 5.76 15.08 9.12
C LEU A 175 6.92 16.03 9.46
N ILE A 176 7.15 16.33 10.74
CA ILE A 176 8.33 17.10 11.17
C ILE A 176 9.61 16.38 10.73
N LYS A 177 9.71 15.08 11.02
CA LYS A 177 10.86 14.27 10.63
C LYS A 177 11.03 14.19 9.11
N LEU A 178 9.93 14.06 8.36
CA LEU A 178 9.99 14.09 6.90
C LEU A 178 10.52 15.42 6.36
N LYS A 179 10.16 16.56 6.96
CA LYS A 179 10.68 17.88 6.55
C LYS A 179 12.18 18.05 6.74
N GLU A 180 12.83 17.24 7.59
CA GLU A 180 14.29 17.23 7.76
C GLU A 180 15.02 16.63 6.54
N THR A 181 14.32 15.84 5.73
CA THR A 181 14.92 15.05 4.63
C THR A 181 14.27 15.29 3.27
N LEU A 182 13.03 15.78 3.25
CA LEU A 182 12.22 16.01 2.05
C LEU A 182 11.69 17.44 2.04
N SER A 183 11.72 18.07 0.88
CA SER A 183 11.04 19.34 0.65
C SER A 183 9.66 19.08 0.07
N PHE A 184 8.61 19.55 0.74
CA PHE A 184 7.23 19.48 0.28
C PHE A 184 6.40 20.62 0.89
N ASP A 185 5.42 21.09 0.13
CA ASP A 185 4.50 22.18 0.47
C ASP A 185 3.06 21.70 0.69
N LYS A 186 2.81 20.41 0.44
CA LYS A 186 1.51 19.76 0.48
C LYS A 186 1.65 18.31 0.96
N ILE A 187 0.60 17.80 1.60
CA ILE A 187 0.42 16.38 1.88
C ILE A 187 -0.92 15.88 1.31
N ILE A 188 -0.96 14.59 0.97
CA ILE A 188 -2.20 13.91 0.56
C ILE A 188 -2.63 12.98 1.69
N ILE A 189 -3.89 13.06 2.09
CA ILE A 189 -4.54 12.12 3.02
C ILE A 189 -5.41 11.19 2.18
N LEU A 190 -4.93 9.98 1.93
CA LEU A 190 -5.74 8.93 1.33
C LEU A 190 -6.70 8.37 2.37
N SER A 191 -7.99 8.69 2.24
CA SER A 191 -9.03 8.18 3.12
C SER A 191 -10.30 7.82 2.33
N CYS A 192 -10.41 6.53 2.01
CA CYS A 192 -11.61 5.98 1.40
C CYS A 192 -12.56 5.46 2.47
N THR A 193 -13.69 6.11 2.67
CA THR A 193 -14.59 5.84 3.81
C THR A 193 -15.58 4.71 3.55
N SER A 194 -15.77 4.32 2.28
CA SER A 194 -16.74 3.30 1.85
C SER A 194 -16.25 1.85 1.94
N HIS A 195 -14.95 1.63 2.20
CA HIS A 195 -14.34 0.31 2.17
C HIS A 195 -14.84 -0.58 3.32
N LEU A 196 -15.60 -1.64 3.01
CA LEU A 196 -16.18 -2.58 3.99
C LEU A 196 -16.98 -1.89 5.11
N SER A 197 -17.52 -0.71 4.81
CA SER A 197 -18.13 0.18 5.78
C SER A 197 -19.64 0.24 5.61
N ASN A 198 -20.37 0.33 6.72
CA ASN A 198 -21.80 0.67 6.70
C ASN A 198 -21.97 2.20 6.71
N LYS A 199 -23.16 2.71 6.39
CA LYS A 199 -23.43 4.16 6.32
C LYS A 199 -23.03 4.93 7.59
N LYS A 200 -23.20 4.34 8.77
CA LYS A 200 -22.88 4.97 10.06
C LYS A 200 -21.36 5.10 10.25
N ASN A 201 -20.63 4.03 9.92
CA ASN A 201 -19.17 4.00 9.94
C ASN A 201 -18.57 4.99 8.93
N MET A 202 -19.10 5.02 7.69
CA MET A 202 -18.72 5.98 6.65
C MET A 202 -18.81 7.42 7.17
N ALA A 203 -19.99 7.80 7.69
CA ALA A 203 -20.21 9.15 8.20
C ALA A 203 -19.25 9.53 9.34
N SER A 204 -18.89 8.57 10.19
CA SER A 204 -17.96 8.79 11.29
C SER A 204 -16.51 8.92 10.78
N CYS A 205 -16.12 8.08 9.83
CA CYS A 205 -14.83 8.12 9.15
C CYS A 205 -14.61 9.42 8.36
N ASP A 206 -15.65 9.93 7.69
CA ASP A 206 -15.61 11.25 7.03
C ASP A 206 -15.28 12.35 8.06
N LYS A 207 -15.90 12.32 9.24
CA LYS A 207 -15.61 13.28 10.32
C LYS A 207 -14.19 13.14 10.84
N TYR A 208 -13.69 11.93 11.06
CA TYR A 208 -12.31 11.73 11.51
C TYR A 208 -11.28 12.22 10.49
N SER A 209 -11.56 12.06 9.20
CA SER A 209 -10.71 12.52 8.11
C SER A 209 -10.64 14.04 8.07
N GLU A 210 -11.79 14.72 8.19
CA GLU A 210 -11.83 16.19 8.26
C GLU A 210 -11.15 16.75 9.52
N LEU A 211 -11.27 16.06 10.66
CA LEU A 211 -10.55 16.43 11.88
C LEU A 211 -9.03 16.29 11.70
N LEU A 212 -8.56 15.18 11.11
CA LEU A 212 -7.14 15.01 10.77
C LEU A 212 -6.64 16.11 9.84
N LYS A 213 -7.41 16.42 8.78
CA LYS A 213 -7.10 17.51 7.85
C LYS A 213 -6.98 18.85 8.56
N LYS A 214 -7.91 19.17 9.47
CA LYS A 214 -7.87 20.39 10.29
C LYS A 214 -6.62 20.43 11.17
N GLU A 215 -6.28 19.33 11.81
CA GLU A 215 -5.11 19.23 12.69
C GLU A 215 -3.77 19.34 11.96
N LEU A 216 -3.76 19.07 10.65
CA LEU A 216 -2.58 19.14 9.81
C LEU A 216 -2.59 20.35 8.85
N ILE A 217 -3.39 21.39 9.13
CA ILE A 217 -3.60 22.53 8.22
C ILE A 217 -2.30 23.20 7.75
N ASP A 218 -1.28 23.26 8.62
CA ASP A 218 0.04 23.84 8.32
C ASP A 218 0.85 23.07 7.26
N TYR A 219 0.39 21.88 6.87
CA TYR A 219 0.98 21.04 5.83
C TYR A 219 0.16 21.05 4.53
N ASN A 220 -0.83 21.94 4.42
CA ASN A 220 -1.75 22.05 3.28
C ASN A 220 -2.34 20.68 2.86
N PRO A 221 -3.13 20.03 3.74
CA PRO A 221 -3.60 18.67 3.51
C PRO A 221 -4.77 18.61 2.52
N GLU A 222 -4.69 17.67 1.58
CA GLU A 222 -5.79 17.32 0.68
C GLU A 222 -6.28 15.90 0.93
N ILE A 223 -7.57 15.73 1.20
CA ILE A 223 -8.18 14.40 1.30
C ILE A 223 -8.49 13.90 -0.11
N GLN A 224 -8.04 12.69 -0.42
CA GLN A 224 -8.31 12.00 -1.68
C GLN A 224 -8.81 10.58 -1.40
N CYS A 225 -9.59 10.05 -2.33
CA CYS A 225 -9.97 8.64 -2.38
C CYS A 225 -10.08 8.24 -3.85
N GLY A 226 -9.12 7.43 -4.32
CA GLY A 226 -9.12 6.87 -5.66
C GLY A 226 -9.76 5.49 -5.69
N THR A 227 -9.39 4.70 -6.70
CA THR A 227 -9.64 3.26 -6.68
C THR A 227 -8.56 2.57 -5.83
N ASN A 228 -8.83 1.36 -5.34
CA ASN A 228 -7.83 0.59 -4.58
C ASN A 228 -6.51 0.41 -5.35
N VAL A 229 -6.56 0.21 -6.67
CA VAL A 229 -5.33 0.09 -7.48
C VAL A 229 -4.62 1.44 -7.59
N ASP A 230 -5.39 2.50 -7.85
CA ASP A 230 -4.87 3.85 -8.01
C ASP A 230 -4.17 4.36 -6.75
N ASP A 231 -4.78 4.13 -5.58
CA ASP A 231 -4.25 4.48 -4.27
C ASP A 231 -3.03 3.63 -3.89
N PHE A 232 -3.04 2.34 -4.22
CA PHE A 232 -1.89 1.46 -4.00
C PHE A 232 -0.66 1.96 -4.78
N ILE A 233 -0.84 2.28 -6.05
CA ILE A 233 0.21 2.81 -6.93
C ILE A 233 0.66 4.19 -6.45
N SER A 234 -0.26 5.07 -6.04
CA SER A 234 0.08 6.38 -5.50
C SER A 234 1.00 6.27 -4.28
N MET A 235 0.70 5.37 -3.34
CA MET A 235 1.57 5.11 -2.19
C MET A 235 2.91 4.51 -2.58
N PHE A 236 2.93 3.60 -3.56
CA PHE A 236 4.17 2.99 -4.03
C PHE A 236 5.17 4.00 -4.60
N TYR A 237 4.67 4.98 -5.37
CA TYR A 237 5.49 6.02 -5.98
C TYR A 237 5.67 7.27 -5.10
N ALA A 238 5.04 7.34 -3.93
CA ALA A 238 5.17 8.50 -3.06
C ALA A 238 6.59 8.62 -2.48
N PRO A 239 7.10 9.86 -2.28
CA PRO A 239 8.39 10.10 -1.63
C PRO A 239 8.39 9.66 -0.15
N ALA A 240 7.22 9.63 0.47
CA ALA A 240 7.01 9.06 1.78
C ALA A 240 5.55 8.61 2.00
N VAL A 241 5.36 7.56 2.79
CA VAL A 241 4.05 7.06 3.23
C VAL A 241 4.01 6.99 4.76
N ILE A 242 3.03 7.67 5.37
CA ILE A 242 2.68 7.55 6.79
C ILE A 242 1.44 6.67 6.90
N SER A 243 1.56 5.54 7.59
CA SER A 243 0.59 4.45 7.61
C SER A 243 -0.12 4.34 8.94
N THR A 244 -1.40 3.97 8.96
CA THR A 244 -2.13 3.60 10.20
C THR A 244 -2.22 2.08 10.40
N LEU A 245 -1.18 1.33 10.03
CA LEU A 245 -1.11 -0.15 10.08
C LEU A 245 -2.17 -0.87 9.24
N SER A 246 -1.81 -1.16 8.00
CA SER A 246 -2.61 -1.99 7.10
C SER A 246 -1.69 -2.79 6.20
N SER A 247 -2.09 -4.01 5.85
CA SER A 247 -1.44 -4.79 4.78
C SER A 247 -1.35 -3.98 3.49
N PHE A 248 -2.36 -3.16 3.19
CA PHE A 248 -2.43 -2.35 1.99
C PHE A 248 -1.34 -1.27 1.93
N SER A 249 -1.21 -0.45 2.98
CA SER A 249 -0.16 0.58 3.06
C SER A 249 1.22 0.01 3.36
N PHE A 250 1.32 -1.14 4.04
CA PHE A 250 2.60 -1.83 4.19
C PHE A 250 3.11 -2.31 2.83
N MET A 251 2.30 -3.04 2.07
CA MET A 251 2.73 -3.58 0.78
C MET A 251 3.09 -2.47 -0.21
N SER A 252 2.28 -1.42 -0.31
CA SER A 252 2.57 -0.30 -1.22
C SER A 252 3.67 0.62 -0.70
N GLY A 253 3.63 1.03 0.57
CA GLY A 253 4.53 2.03 1.14
C GLY A 253 5.88 1.47 1.58
N PHE A 254 5.91 0.35 2.33
CA PHE A 254 7.18 -0.21 2.81
C PHE A 254 8.05 -0.72 1.66
N PHE A 255 7.44 -1.43 0.70
CA PHE A 255 8.12 -1.87 -0.53
C PHE A 255 8.14 -0.79 -1.62
N GLY A 256 7.60 0.40 -1.37
CA GLY A 256 7.60 1.54 -2.28
C GLY A 256 8.95 2.23 -2.40
N ASN A 257 8.97 3.28 -3.20
CA ASN A 257 10.18 4.05 -3.54
C ASN A 257 10.60 5.02 -2.43
N GLY A 258 9.66 5.41 -1.57
CA GLY A 258 9.86 6.41 -0.54
C GLY A 258 10.21 5.87 0.84
N LEU A 259 10.21 6.81 1.79
CA LEU A 259 10.24 6.50 3.22
C LEU A 259 8.91 5.90 3.66
N TYR A 260 8.95 4.94 4.58
CA TYR A 260 7.73 4.36 5.16
C TYR A 260 7.75 4.54 6.67
N ILE A 261 6.73 5.20 7.19
CA ILE A 261 6.54 5.48 8.61
C ILE A 261 5.27 4.77 9.04
N GLN A 262 5.36 3.96 10.09
CA GLN A 262 4.21 3.31 10.72
C GLN A 262 4.28 3.47 12.23
N PRO A 263 3.14 3.47 12.95
CA PRO A 263 3.13 3.41 14.39
C PRO A 263 3.51 2.00 14.84
N ASN A 264 3.64 1.81 16.14
CA ASN A 264 3.90 0.49 16.68
C ASN A 264 2.71 -0.46 16.57
N PHE A 265 3.02 -1.70 16.22
CA PHE A 265 2.06 -2.79 16.27
C PHE A 265 1.70 -3.09 17.73
N ILE A 266 0.39 -3.19 18.00
CA ILE A 266 -0.16 -3.59 19.30
C ILE A 266 -0.87 -4.92 19.09
N ASP A 267 -0.38 -5.98 19.74
CA ASP A 267 -1.01 -7.30 19.78
C ASP A 267 -1.50 -7.55 21.21
N ASN A 268 -2.82 -7.67 21.42
CA ASN A 268 -3.41 -7.91 22.73
C ASN A 268 -2.88 -6.97 23.84
N ASP A 269 -2.85 -5.66 23.55
CA ASP A 269 -2.32 -4.61 24.43
C ASP A 269 -0.81 -4.70 24.75
N LYS A 270 -0.06 -5.55 24.05
CA LYS A 270 1.41 -5.59 24.10
C LYS A 270 1.99 -4.95 22.85
N GLU A 271 2.77 -3.90 23.06
CA GLU A 271 3.62 -3.33 22.01
C GLU A 271 4.81 -4.26 21.78
N CYS A 272 5.40 -4.23 20.58
CA CYS A 272 6.68 -4.91 20.37
C CYS A 272 7.74 -4.25 21.27
N ASP A 273 8.16 -4.97 22.31
CA ASP A 273 9.11 -4.46 23.31
C ASP A 273 10.48 -4.17 22.69
N ASP A 274 10.95 -5.08 21.83
CA ASP A 274 12.27 -5.02 21.18
C ASP A 274 12.30 -4.27 19.85
N CYS A 275 11.15 -3.81 19.35
CA CYS A 275 11.12 -3.02 18.12
C CYS A 275 11.49 -1.57 18.45
N ASP A 276 12.54 -1.07 17.80
CA ASP A 276 12.96 0.32 17.89
C ASP A 276 11.95 1.19 17.12
N SER A 277 11.05 1.82 17.86
CA SER A 277 10.06 2.71 17.27
C SER A 277 9.87 3.93 18.14
N GLU A 278 10.25 5.05 17.56
CA GLU A 278 9.99 6.39 18.07
C GLU A 278 8.48 6.72 18.15
N TYR A 279 7.60 5.81 17.69
CA TYR A 279 6.15 5.95 17.62
C TYR A 279 5.39 5.00 18.57
N LYS A 280 5.98 4.66 19.73
CA LYS A 280 5.29 4.00 20.86
C LYS A 280 4.21 4.91 21.48
N GLY A 281 3.08 4.35 21.91
CA GLY A 281 2.03 5.07 22.65
C GLY A 281 1.14 6.04 21.85
N TYR A 282 1.20 6.03 20.52
CA TYR A 282 0.36 6.87 19.66
C TYR A 282 -0.98 6.27 19.25
N SER A 283 -1.16 4.96 19.43
CA SER A 283 -2.43 4.27 19.17
C SER A 283 -3.40 4.47 20.33
N ILE A 284 -4.67 4.76 20.03
CA ILE A 284 -5.73 4.70 21.06
C ILE A 284 -6.15 3.26 21.28
N ARG A 285 -6.38 2.86 22.53
CA ARG A 285 -6.81 1.50 22.86
C ARG A 285 -8.31 1.37 22.68
N HIS A 286 -8.80 0.25 22.14
CA HIS A 286 -10.24 0.02 22.04
C HIS A 286 -10.94 0.05 23.41
N SER A 287 -10.23 -0.34 24.47
CA SER A 287 -10.73 -0.31 25.85
C SER A 287 -10.93 1.10 26.41
N SER A 288 -10.33 2.13 25.80
CA SER A 288 -10.53 3.53 26.18
C SER A 288 -11.62 4.23 25.37
N VAL A 289 -12.33 3.52 24.48
CA VAL A 289 -13.39 4.09 23.65
C VAL A 289 -14.68 3.30 23.82
N GLU A 290 -15.69 3.94 24.42
CA GLU A 290 -17.02 3.35 24.57
C GLU A 290 -17.71 3.23 23.20
N ASP A 291 -17.92 4.38 22.54
CA ASP A 291 -18.56 4.48 21.23
C ASP A 291 -17.70 5.27 20.22
N TYR A 292 -17.25 4.59 19.17
CA TYR A 292 -16.53 5.19 18.04
C TYR A 292 -17.39 6.09 17.15
N HIS A 293 -18.67 6.25 17.45
CA HIS A 293 -19.54 7.22 16.80
C HIS A 293 -19.70 8.51 17.61
N ASN A 294 -19.21 8.55 18.86
CA ASN A 294 -19.14 9.77 19.65
C ASN A 294 -17.89 10.58 19.25
N ILE A 295 -18.03 11.36 18.18
CA ILE A 295 -16.91 12.08 17.55
C ILE A 295 -16.16 12.98 18.55
N ASP A 296 -16.87 13.67 19.44
CA ASP A 296 -16.25 14.61 20.39
C ASP A 296 -15.41 13.88 21.46
N GLU A 297 -15.87 12.72 21.93
CA GLU A 297 -15.14 11.89 22.89
C GLU A 297 -13.89 11.30 22.24
N VAL A 298 -14.04 10.71 21.05
CA VAL A 298 -12.91 10.14 20.32
C VAL A 298 -11.91 11.22 19.93
N TYR A 299 -12.36 12.40 19.52
CA TYR A 299 -11.49 13.52 19.19
C TYR A 299 -10.58 13.92 20.37
N LYS A 300 -11.10 13.96 21.61
CA LYS A 300 -10.29 14.23 22.81
C LYS A 300 -9.19 13.20 23.03
N LEU A 301 -9.42 11.95 22.67
CA LEU A 301 -8.44 10.87 22.77
C LEU A 301 -7.39 10.90 21.65
N LEU A 302 -7.73 11.52 20.51
CA LEU A 302 -6.86 11.66 19.35
C LEU A 302 -5.91 12.86 19.44
N LEU A 303 -6.17 13.85 20.29
CA LEU A 303 -5.23 14.95 20.58
C LEU A 303 -3.92 14.42 21.20
#